data_AF-A0A850KVT3-F1
#
_entry.id   AF-A0A850KVT3-F1
#
_cell.length_a   1.000
_cell.length_b   1.000
_cell.length_c   1.000
_cell.angle_alpha   90.00
_cell.angle_beta   90.00
_cell.angle_gamma   90.00
#
_symmetry.space_group_name_H-M   'P 1'
#
loop_
_entity.id
_entity.type
_entity.pdbx_description
1 polymer ?
#
loop_
_entity_poly.entity_id
_entity_poly.type
_entity_poly.pdbx_seq_one_letter_code
_entity_poly.pdbx_strand_id
1 'polypeptide(L)' 'MDFDDLPIKKDTPLTAVEKEDLSTISAEELQERVSRLQAEITRTEAEIKAKGASKAAAEAFFKS' A
#
# COMPACT_ATOMS: atom_id res chain seq x y z
N MET A 1 -21.22 6.80 -28.54
CA MET A 1 -20.58 6.02 -27.47
C MET A 1 -20.35 7.00 -26.34
N ASP A 2 -21.14 6.89 -25.26
CA ASP A 2 -20.96 7.72 -24.07
C ASP A 2 -19.65 7.32 -23.39
N PHE A 3 -18.66 8.20 -23.44
CA PHE A 3 -17.40 8.04 -22.71
C PHE A 3 -17.50 8.54 -21.25
N ASP A 4 -18.70 8.97 -20.82
CA ASP A 4 -18.96 9.58 -19.52
C ASP A 4 -19.12 8.57 -18.36
N ASP A 5 -19.17 7.27 -18.63
CA ASP A 5 -19.34 6.23 -17.60
C ASP A 5 -18.04 5.51 -17.24
N LEU A 6 -16.88 6.15 -17.49
CA LEU A 6 -15.61 5.62 -17.00
C LEU A 6 -15.56 5.80 -15.47
N PRO A 7 -15.34 4.72 -14.69
CA PRO A 7 -15.25 4.82 -13.25
C PRO A 7 -14.11 5.75 -12.87
N ILE A 8 -14.45 6.92 -12.33
CA ILE A 8 -13.49 7.86 -11.75
C ILE A 8 -12.76 7.09 -10.65
N LYS A 9 -11.50 6.72 -10.90
CA LYS A 9 -10.64 6.13 -9.87
C LYS A 9 -10.52 7.17 -8.75
N LYS A 10 -11.26 6.96 -7.67
CA LYS A 10 -11.13 7.79 -6.47
C LYS A 10 -9.68 7.75 -6.03
N ASP A 11 -9.07 8.92 -5.87
CA ASP A 11 -7.70 9.03 -5.38
C ASP A 11 -7.61 8.29 -4.04
N THR A 12 -6.69 7.32 -3.95
CA THR A 12 -6.45 6.58 -2.71
C THR A 12 -5.54 7.40 -1.80
N PRO A 13 -5.50 7.13 -0.48
CA PRO A 13 -4.54 7.78 0.41
C PRO A 13 -3.09 7.69 -0.06
N LEU A 14 -2.71 6.56 -0.69
CA LEU A 14 -1.36 6.39 -1.27
C LEU A 14 -1.13 7.31 -2.47
N THR A 15 -2.14 7.49 -3.33
CA THR A 15 -2.07 8.40 -4.47
C THR A 15 -1.91 9.86 -4.02
N ALA A 16 -2.51 10.25 -2.88
CA ALA A 16 -2.30 11.58 -2.30
C ALA A 16 -0.84 11.78 -1.83
N VAL A 17 -0.25 10.75 -1.20
CA VAL A 17 1.16 10.75 -0.75
C VAL A 17 2.13 10.84 -1.94
N GLU A 18 1.82 10.22 -3.08
CA GLU A 18 2.63 10.25 -4.30
C GLU A 18 2.57 11.58 -5.05
N LYS A 19 1.46 12.31 -4.93
CA LYS A 19 1.24 13.61 -5.60
C LYS A 19 1.74 14.81 -4.79
N GLU A 20 2.20 14.60 -3.55
CA GLU A 20 2.65 15.66 -2.67
C GLU A 20 3.95 16.32 -3.17
N ASP A 21 4.01 17.65 -3.14
CA ASP A 21 5.19 18.41 -3.56
C ASP A 21 6.28 18.42 -2.48
N LEU A 22 7.31 17.60 -2.70
CA LEU A 22 8.44 17.43 -1.78
C LEU A 22 9.42 18.62 -1.78
N SER A 23 9.34 19.54 -2.74
CA SER A 23 10.28 20.68 -2.83
C SER A 23 10.18 21.65 -1.66
N THR A 24 9.05 21.62 -0.96
CA THR A 24 8.74 22.48 0.19
C THR A 24 9.10 21.85 1.54
N ILE A 25 9.50 20.58 1.55
CA ILE A 25 9.77 19.78 2.75
C ILE A 25 11.28 19.77 3.02
N SER A 26 11.68 19.94 4.28
CA SER A 26 13.11 19.91 4.66
C SER A 26 13.71 18.51 4.53
N ALA A 27 15.04 18.43 4.42
CA ALA A 27 15.73 17.14 4.30
C ALA A 27 15.49 16.22 5.52
N GLU A 28 15.39 16.78 6.73
CA GLU A 28 15.14 16.03 7.96
C GLU A 28 13.71 15.45 7.97
N GLU A 29 12.72 16.25 7.57
CA GLU A 29 11.33 15.78 7.44
C GLU A 29 11.18 14.72 6.34
N LEU A 30 11.93 14.84 5.23
CA LEU A 30 11.97 13.81 4.18
C LEU A 30 12.58 12.50 4.71
N GLN A 31 13.62 12.57 5.54
CA GLN A 31 14.20 11.38 6.18
C GLN A 31 13.19 10.71 7.13
N GLU A 32 12.48 11.50 7.94
CA GLU A 32 11.42 10.98 8.81
C GLU A 32 10.29 10.35 7.99
N ARG A 33 9.86 11.00 6.90
CA ARG A 33 8.88 10.47 5.95
C ARG A 33 9.31 9.11 5.41
N VAL A 34 10.55 8.97 4.93
CA VAL A 34 11.10 7.71 4.42
C VAL A 34 11.07 6.63 5.51
N SER A 35 11.51 6.95 6.72
CA SER A 35 11.50 6.00 7.84
C SER A 35 10.09 5.47 8.14
N ARG A 36 9.08 6.34 8.12
CA ARG A 36 7.68 5.94 8.34
C ARG A 36 7.15 5.05 7.21
N LEU A 37 7.44 5.40 5.95
CA LEU A 37 7.02 4.60 4.80
C LEU A 37 7.64 3.20 4.80
N GLN A 38 8.93 3.09 5.15
CA GLN A 38 9.61 1.80 5.27
C GLN A 38 9.01 0.93 6.39
N ALA A 39 8.64 1.53 7.51
CA ALA A 39 7.94 0.82 8.58
C ALA A 39 6.57 0.30 8.13
N GLU A 40 5.82 1.10 7.37
CA GLU A 40 4.52 0.67 6.82
C GLU A 40 4.66 -0.42 5.74
N ILE A 41 5.72 -0.37 4.91
CA ILE A 41 6.06 -1.47 3.99
C ILE A 41 6.26 -2.75 4.78
N THR A 42 7.10 -2.72 5.81
CA THR A 42 7.39 -3.89 6.67
C THR A 42 6.11 -4.46 7.29
N ARG A 43 5.23 -3.59 7.79
CA ARG A 43 3.94 -3.98 8.37
C ARG A 43 3.02 -4.63 7.32
N THR A 44 2.95 -4.04 6.13
CA THR A 44 2.14 -4.54 5.02
C THR A 44 2.63 -5.91 4.55
N GLU A 45 3.93 -6.09 4.39
CA GLU A 45 4.55 -7.36 4.03
C GLU A 45 4.31 -8.44 5.08
N ALA A 46 4.40 -8.10 6.38
CA ALA A 46 4.10 -9.01 7.47
C ALA A 46 2.63 -9.49 7.42
N GLU A 47 1.69 -8.59 7.16
CA GLU A 47 0.27 -8.92 7.03
C GLU A 47 0.00 -9.77 5.78
N ILE A 48 0.62 -9.45 4.64
CA ILE A 48 0.55 -10.28 3.42
C ILE A 48 1.05 -11.69 3.73
N LYS A 49 2.18 -11.82 4.43
CA LYS A 49 2.73 -13.12 4.81
C LYS A 49 1.80 -13.88 5.75
N ALA A 50 1.21 -13.21 6.74
CA ALA A 50 0.25 -13.82 7.66
C ALA A 50 -1.00 -14.36 6.92
N LYS A 51 -1.56 -13.56 6.01
CA LYS A 51 -2.70 -13.97 5.17
C LYS A 51 -2.33 -15.05 4.14
N GLY A 52 -1.10 -15.04 3.62
CA GLY A 52 -0.59 -16.08 2.73
C GLY A 52 -0.37 -17.41 3.44
N ALA A 53 0.18 -17.37 4.66
CA ALA A 53 0.39 -18.55 5.51
C ALA A 53 -0.95 -19.19 5.93
N SER A 54 -1.96 -18.38 6.23
CA SER A 54 -3.30 -18.90 6.52
C SER A 54 -3.95 -19.55 5.30
N LYS A 55 -3.76 -18.98 4.10
CA LYS A 55 -4.23 -19.58 2.85
C LYS A 55 -3.53 -20.91 2.54
N ALA A 56 -2.20 -20.96 2.68
CA ALA A 56 -1.43 -22.19 2.47
C ALA A 56 -1.79 -23.30 3.48
N ALA A 57 -2.00 -22.95 4.75
CA ALA A 57 -2.45 -23.88 5.77
C ALA A 57 -3.87 -24.41 5.50
N ALA A 58 -4.78 -23.55 5.03
CA ALA A 58 -6.12 -23.97 4.63
C ALA A 58 -6.09 -24.89 3.39
N GLU A 59 -5.33 -24.54 2.35
CA GLU A 59 -5.19 -25.38 1.14
C GLU A 59 -4.58 -26.75 1.44
N ALA A 60 -3.65 -26.85 2.41
CA ALA A 60 -3.11 -28.13 2.85
C ALA A 60 -4.13 -28.99 3.61
N PHE A 61 -5.02 -28.37 4.40
CA PHE A 61 -6.07 -29.06 5.16
C PHE A 61 -7.22 -29.58 4.27
N PHE A 62 -7.49 -28.92 3.14
CA PHE A 62 -8.52 -29.36 2.18
C PHE A 62 -8.01 -30.41 1.17
N LYS A 63 -6.72 -30.73 1.15
CA LYS A 63 -6.11 -31.68 0.19
C LYS A 63 -5.74 -33.05 0.82
N SER A 64 -6.07 -33.24 2.10
CA SER A 64 -6.02 -34.53 2.80
C SER A 64 -7.37 -35.23 2.80
#